data_AF-A0A355H8R8-F1
#
_entry.id   AF-A0A355H8R8-F1
#
_cell.length_a   1.000
_cell.length_b   1.000
_cell.length_c   1.000
_cell.angle_alpha   90.00
_cell.angle_beta   90.00
_cell.angle_gamma   90.00
#
_symmetry.space_group_name_H-M   'P 1'
#
loop_
_entity.id
_entity.type
_entity.pdbx_description
1 polymer ?
#
loop_
_entity_poly.entity_id
_entity_poly.type
_entity_poly.pdbx_seq_one_letter_code
_entity_poly.pdbx_strand_id
1 'polypeptide(L)' 'MDFDDLLENWLELLLRNGEGLPLCRQIQYILVDEYQDTNQVQDSILYRLSLSHKNLMVVGDDAQSI' A
#
# COMPACT_ATOMS: atom_id res chain seq x y z
N MET A 1 2.95 17.27 -9.88
CA MET A 1 3.10 15.81 -9.80
C MET A 1 4.57 15.48 -9.73
N ASP A 2 5.06 15.59 -8.51
CA ASP A 2 6.29 14.94 -8.06
C ASP A 2 5.96 13.50 -7.60
N PHE A 3 6.92 12.82 -6.95
CA PHE A 3 6.74 11.45 -6.51
C PHE A 3 5.79 11.32 -5.30
N ASP A 4 5.77 12.31 -4.42
CA ASP A 4 4.90 12.30 -3.24
C ASP A 4 3.44 12.50 -3.67
N ASP A 5 3.21 13.41 -4.62
CA ASP A 5 1.92 13.63 -5.26
C ASP A 5 1.35 12.30 -5.83
N LEU A 6 2.19 11.42 -6.40
CA LEU A 6 1.72 10.15 -6.95
C LEU A 6 1.16 9.22 -5.87
N LEU A 7 1.84 9.14 -4.72
CA LEU A 7 1.42 8.31 -3.60
C LEU A 7 0.14 8.86 -2.96
N GLU A 8 0.07 10.17 -2.76
CA GLU A 8 -1.09 10.82 -2.17
C GLU A 8 -2.33 10.71 -3.08
N ASN A 9 -2.20 10.99 -4.38
CA ASN A 9 -3.29 10.84 -5.33
C ASN A 9 -3.76 9.39 -5.41
N TRP A 10 -2.85 8.42 -5.33
CA TRP A 10 -3.24 7.01 -5.35
C TRP A 10 -4.00 6.61 -4.08
N LEU A 11 -3.53 7.04 -2.91
CA LEU A 11 -4.24 6.84 -1.65
C LEU A 11 -5.64 7.48 -1.70
N GLU A 12 -5.77 8.67 -2.28
CA GLU A 12 -7.06 9.34 -2.48
C GLU A 12 -8.02 8.49 -3.33
N LEU A 13 -7.54 7.92 -4.45
CA LEU A 13 -8.35 7.03 -5.30
C LEU A 13 -8.80 5.75 -4.57
N LEU A 14 -7.95 5.20 -3.70
CA LEU A 14 -8.31 4.05 -2.87
C LEU A 14 -9.33 4.39 -1.77
N LEU A 15 -9.37 5.65 -1.35
CA LEU A 15 -10.29 6.19 -0.35
C LEU A 15 -11.65 6.57 -0.94
N ARG A 16 -11.67 7.01 -2.21
CA ARG A 16 -12.90 7.38 -2.92
C ARG A 16 -13.80 6.16 -3.06
N ASN A 17 -15.04 6.30 -2.58
CA ASN A 17 -16.01 5.22 -2.52
C ASN A 17 -16.22 4.55 -3.88
N GLY A 18 -15.82 3.28 -3.97
CA GLY A 18 -16.09 2.41 -5.11
C GLY A 18 -15.01 2.35 -6.19
N GLU A 19 -14.15 3.36 -6.32
CA GLU A 19 -13.16 3.42 -7.41
C GLU A 19 -12.00 2.45 -7.19
N GLY A 20 -11.50 2.30 -5.96
CA GLY A 20 -10.43 1.36 -5.63
C GLY A 20 -10.86 -0.12 -5.50
N LEU A 21 -12.16 -0.40 -5.32
CA LEU A 21 -12.64 -1.75 -5.01
C LEU A 21 -12.33 -2.81 -6.10
N PRO A 22 -12.47 -2.52 -7.41
CA PRO A 22 -12.11 -3.48 -8.44
C PRO A 22 -10.62 -3.86 -8.39
N LEU A 23 -9.74 -2.90 -8.15
CA LEU A 23 -8.30 -3.13 -8.05
C LEU A 23 -7.98 -4.00 -6.83
N CYS A 24 -8.51 -3.66 -5.65
CA CYS A 24 -8.29 -4.45 -4.44
C CYS A 24 -8.77 -5.91 -4.60
N ARG A 25 -9.85 -6.14 -5.36
CA ARG A 25 -10.33 -7.51 -5.64
C ARG A 25 -9.46 -8.28 -6.62
N GLN A 26 -8.75 -7.60 -7.53
CA GLN A 26 -7.85 -8.25 -8.49
C GLN A 26 -6.52 -8.66 -7.84
N ILE A 27 -6.04 -7.87 -6.87
CA ILE A 27 -4.78 -8.14 -6.17
C ILE A 27 -5.03 -9.13 -5.02
N GLN A 28 -4.79 -10.41 -5.28
CA GLN A 28 -5.03 -11.48 -4.30
C GLN A 28 -3.93 -11.62 -3.25
N TYR A 29 -2.69 -11.28 -3.59
CA TYR A 29 -1.51 -11.41 -2.73
C TYR A 29 -0.63 -10.17 -2.89
N ILE A 30 -0.13 -9.66 -1.77
CA ILE A 30 0.76 -8.51 -1.73
C ILE A 30 2.02 -8.95 -0.99
N LEU A 31 3.17 -8.79 -1.65
CA LEU A 31 4.48 -9.02 -1.06
C LEU A 31 5.22 -7.67 -1.05
N VAL A 32 5.69 -7.27 0.12
CA VAL A 32 6.44 -6.03 0.31
C VAL A 32 7.80 -6.37 0.89
N ASP A 33 8.83 -5.82 0.27
CA ASP A 33 10.21 -5.90 0.74
C ASP A 33 10.63 -4.55 1.34
N GLU A 34 11.69 -4.54 2.14
CA GLU A 34 12.22 -3.35 2.83
C GLU A 34 11.13 -2.54 3.56
N TYR A 35 10.23 -3.24 4.27
CA TYR A 35 9.08 -2.61 4.93
C TYR A 35 9.49 -1.57 5.99
N GLN A 36 10.68 -1.68 6.57
CA GLN A 36 11.22 -0.71 7.52
C GLN A 36 11.40 0.70 6.92
N ASP A 37 11.53 0.82 5.61
CA ASP A 37 11.70 2.10 4.90
C ASP A 37 10.36 2.66 4.41
N THR A 38 9.23 1.99 4.70
CA THR A 38 7.92 2.46 4.24
C THR A 38 7.40 3.63 5.07
N ASN A 39 6.87 4.64 4.38
CA ASN A 39 6.25 5.79 5.02
C ASN A 39 4.74 5.56 5.28
N GLN A 40 4.11 6.48 6.03
CA GLN A 40 2.71 6.35 6.43
C GLN A 40 1.71 6.30 5.26
N VAL A 41 2.02 6.96 4.14
CA VAL A 41 1.17 6.95 2.95
C VAL A 41 1.22 5.57 2.29
N GLN A 42 2.43 5.01 2.14
CA GLN A 42 2.64 3.66 1.61
C GLN A 42 1.98 2.59 2.50
N ASP A 43 2.11 2.68 3.82
CA ASP A 43 1.43 1.77 4.75
C ASP A 43 -0.10 1.83 4.58
N SER A 44 -0.65 3.04 4.50
CA SER A 44 -2.10 3.25 4.30
C SER A 44 -2.60 2.64 2.98
N ILE A 45 -1.80 2.73 1.92
CA ILE A 45 -2.08 2.10 0.63
C ILE A 45 -2.09 0.58 0.78
N LEU A 46 -1.02 0.00 1.34
CA LEU A 46 -0.86 -1.45 1.51
C LEU A 46 -2.01 -2.03 2.34
N TYR A 47 -2.37 -1.37 3.44
CA TYR A 47 -3.51 -1.74 4.27
C TYR A 47 -4.80 -1.81 3.45
N ARG A 48 -5.12 -0.76 2.68
CA ARG A 48 -6.35 -0.70 1.87
C ARG A 48 -6.41 -1.75 0.77
N LEU A 49 -5.30 -1.98 0.07
CA LEU A 49 -5.21 -3.03 -0.95
C LEU A 49 -5.45 -4.41 -0.33
N SER A 50 -4.91 -4.64 0.87
CA SER A 50 -5.03 -5.93 1.56
C SER A 50 -6.45 -6.25 2.04
N LEU A 51 -7.34 -5.26 2.24
CA LEU A 51 -8.65 -5.47 2.88
C LEU A 51 -9.55 -6.52 2.20
N SER A 52 -9.42 -6.69 0.88
CA SER A 52 -10.28 -7.62 0.13
C SER A 52 -9.92 -9.10 0.38
N HIS A 53 -8.63 -9.43 0.46
CA HIS A 53 -8.16 -10.82 0.53
C HIS A 53 -7.35 -11.13 1.79
N LYS A 54 -6.85 -10.12 2.49
CA LYS A 54 -6.04 -10.19 3.71
C LYS A 54 -4.74 -11.02 3.57
N ASN A 55 -4.19 -11.09 2.36
CA ASN A 55 -2.95 -11.80 2.07
C ASN A 55 -1.80 -10.82 1.84
N LEU A 56 -1.46 -10.05 2.88
CA LEU A 56 -0.29 -9.16 2.89
C LEU A 56 0.86 -9.86 3.61
N MET A 57 1.98 -10.05 2.91
CA MET A 57 3.24 -10.51 3.47
C MET A 57 4.27 -9.38 3.34
N VAL A 58 4.90 -9.03 4.45
CA VAL A 58 5.94 -8.00 4.49
C VAL A 58 7.25 -8.60 4.99
N VAL A 59 8.36 -8.13 4.45
CA VAL A 59 9.73 -8.46 4.87
C VAL A 59 10.45 -7.14 5.13
N GLY A 60 11.24 -7.11 6.21
CA GLY A 60 12.04 -5.94 6.57
C GLY A 60 12.96 -6.24 7.75
N ASP A 61 13.96 -5.39 7.94
CA ASP A 61 14.95 -5.47 9.02
C ASP A 61 15.08 -4.12 9.73
N ASP A 62 14.59 -4.03 10.96
CA ASP A 62 14.62 -2.80 11.78
C ASP A 62 16.05 -2.27 11.99
N ALA A 63 17.06 -3.14 11.94
CA ALA A 63 18.47 -2.73 12.09
C ALA A 63 19.05 -2.06 10.83
N GLN A 64 18.32 -2.07 9.72
CA GLN A 64 18.72 -1.49 8.44
C GLN A 64 17.89 -0.27 8.04
N SER A 65 17.03 0.24 8.91
CA SER A 65 16.35 1.52 8.68
C SER A 65 17.37 2.66 8.76
N ILE A 66 17.48 3.46 7.68
CA ILE A 66 18.46 4.56 7.52
C ILE A 66 17.80 5.93 7.71
#